data_AF-Q9KAM1-F1
#
_entry.id   AF-Q9KAM1-F1
#
_cell.length_a   1.000
_cell.length_b   1.000
_cell.length_c   1.000
_cell.angle_alpha   90.00
_cell.angle_beta   90.00
_cell.angle_gamma   90.00
#
_symmetry.space_group_name_H-M   'P 1'
#
loop_
_entity.id
_entity.type
_entity.pdbx_description
1 polymer ?
#
loop_
_entity_poly.entity_id
_entity_poly.type
_entity_poly.pdbx_seq_one_letter_code
_entity_poly.pdbx_strand_id
1 'polypeptide(L)'
;MKLEGNILSGEFDQNRNEFTLQKIKHFQAESTLKEGQLLSLYHYLTAHQFDTGGQILTLYDQMPIKLNEEELKQLIEDLEKVKEWYDR
;
A
#
# COMPACT_ATOMS: atom_id res chain seq x y z
N MET A 1 10.81 -8.59 -7.49
CA MET A 1 11.17 -7.15 -7.68
C MET A 1 11.12 -6.46 -6.33
N LYS A 2 11.89 -5.40 -6.08
CA LYS A 2 11.84 -4.68 -4.78
C LYS A 2 11.30 -3.27 -4.96
N LEU A 3 10.46 -2.82 -4.04
CA LEU A 3 9.95 -1.45 -3.96
C LEU A 3 10.53 -0.76 -2.73
N GLU A 4 11.15 0.39 -2.94
CA GLU A 4 11.48 1.35 -1.89
C GLU A 4 10.72 2.64 -2.20
N GLY A 5 9.47 2.70 -1.73
CA GLY A 5 8.59 3.83 -1.90
C GLY A 5 8.74 4.89 -0.81
N ASN A 6 7.97 5.96 -0.93
CA ASN A 6 7.96 7.05 0.05
C ASN A 6 7.25 6.64 1.34
N ILE A 7 6.14 5.90 1.21
CA ILE A 7 5.35 5.42 2.33
C ILE A 7 5.52 3.92 2.48
N LEU A 8 5.66 3.18 1.39
CA LEU A 8 5.60 1.73 1.40
C LEU A 8 6.89 1.13 0.84
N SER A 9 7.43 0.12 1.52
CA SER A 9 8.49 -0.72 0.94
C SER A 9 8.17 -2.20 1.07
N GLY A 10 8.73 -2.99 0.16
CA GLY A 10 8.43 -4.42 0.09
C GLY A 10 8.98 -5.12 -1.14
N GLU A 11 8.63 -6.39 -1.28
CA GLU A 11 9.14 -7.25 -2.35
C GLU A 11 8.01 -7.97 -3.06
N PHE A 12 8.08 -7.99 -4.38
CA PHE A 12 7.19 -8.74 -5.26
C PHE A 12 7.82 -10.07 -5.66
N ASP A 13 7.11 -11.18 -5.39
CA ASP A 13 7.45 -12.51 -5.83
C ASP A 13 6.66 -12.84 -7.11
N GLN A 14 7.36 -12.84 -8.25
CA GLN A 14 6.77 -13.17 -9.55
C GLN A 14 6.31 -14.64 -9.64
N ASN A 15 6.96 -15.56 -8.92
CA ASN A 15 6.57 -16.97 -8.97
C ASN A 15 5.23 -17.20 -8.26
N ARG A 16 4.93 -16.36 -7.26
CA ARG A 16 3.71 -16.43 -6.46
C ARG A 16 2.65 -15.42 -6.88
N ASN A 17 3.01 -14.44 -7.72
CA ASN A 17 2.18 -13.30 -8.07
C ASN A 17 1.65 -12.60 -6.81
N GLU A 18 2.57 -12.28 -5.89
CA GLU A 18 2.27 -11.75 -4.56
C GLU A 18 3.26 -10.64 -4.19
N PHE A 19 2.74 -9.58 -3.58
CA PHE A 19 3.54 -8.48 -3.04
C PHE A 19 3.58 -8.56 -1.52
N THR A 20 4.78 -8.72 -0.96
CA THR A 20 5.01 -8.63 0.48
C THR A 20 5.38 -7.21 0.85
N LEU A 21 4.42 -6.48 1.41
CA LEU A 21 4.63 -5.25 2.16
C LEU A 21 5.57 -5.57 3.32
N GLN A 22 6.60 -4.77 3.55
CA GLN A 22 7.57 -4.93 4.66
C GLN A 22 7.59 -3.71 5.59
N LYS A 23 7.18 -2.54 5.08
CA LYS A 23 7.15 -1.29 5.84
C LYS A 23 6.04 -0.38 5.34
N ILE A 24 5.43 0.35 6.28
CA ILE A 24 4.57 1.49 5.98
C ILE A 24 4.94 2.69 6.87
N LYS A 25 5.15 3.86 6.29
CA LYS A 25 5.68 5.07 6.97
C LYS A 25 6.98 4.76 7.73
N HIS A 26 6.95 4.79 9.06
CA HIS A 26 8.06 4.44 9.94
C HIS A 26 7.87 3.08 10.64
N PHE A 27 6.77 2.39 10.36
CA PHE A 27 6.40 1.13 10.99
C PHE A 27 6.81 -0.06 10.13
N GLN A 28 7.40 -1.08 10.76
CA GLN A 28 7.58 -2.36 10.11
C GLN A 28 6.24 -3.08 10.04
N ALA A 29 5.92 -3.57 8.85
CA ALA A 29 4.70 -4.29 8.56
C ALA A 29 4.98 -5.29 7.44
N GLU A 30 5.07 -6.55 7.78
CA GLU A 30 5.10 -7.70 6.88
C GLU A 30 3.68 -8.20 6.54
N SER A 31 3.13 -7.84 5.39
CA SER A 31 1.82 -8.32 4.93
C SER A 31 1.89 -8.72 3.46
N THR A 32 1.41 -9.92 3.14
CA THR A 32 1.34 -10.39 1.75
C THR A 32 0.01 -10.01 1.14
N LEU A 33 0.07 -9.18 0.10
CA LEU A 33 -1.05 -8.74 -0.70
C LEU A 33 -1.05 -9.49 -2.02
N LYS A 34 -2.17 -10.13 -2.36
CA LYS A 34 -2.45 -10.61 -3.72
C LYS A 34 -2.99 -9.47 -4.59
N GLU A 35 -2.95 -9.65 -5.91
CA GLU A 35 -3.44 -8.67 -6.89
C GLU A 35 -4.80 -8.07 -6.51
N GLY A 36 -5.81 -8.92 -6.29
CA GLY A 36 -7.16 -8.45 -5.95
C GLY A 36 -7.24 -7.66 -4.65
N GLN A 37 -6.41 -7.99 -3.65
CA GLN A 37 -6.35 -7.25 -2.39
C GLN A 37 -5.66 -5.90 -2.59
N LEU A 38 -4.58 -5.85 -3.37
CA LEU A 38 -3.87 -4.63 -3.70
C LEU A 38 -4.75 -3.68 -4.52
N LEU A 39 -5.45 -4.19 -5.54
CA LEU A 39 -6.40 -3.40 -6.33
C LEU A 39 -7.56 -2.86 -5.50
N SER A 40 -8.10 -3.68 -4.59
CA SER A 40 -9.18 -3.24 -3.68
C SER A 40 -8.70 -2.11 -2.77
N LEU A 41 -7.50 -2.24 -2.20
CA LEU A 41 -6.89 -1.21 -1.38
C LEU A 41 -6.62 0.07 -2.18
N TYR A 42 -6.01 -0.05 -3.37
CA TYR A 42 -5.74 1.08 -4.26
C TYR A 42 -7.03 1.84 -4.61
N HIS A 43 -8.06 1.15 -5.11
CA HIS A 43 -9.33 1.78 -5.47
C HIS A 43 -10.02 2.45 -4.27
N TYR A 44 -9.98 1.82 -3.10
CA TYR A 44 -10.53 2.40 -1.89
C TYR A 44 -9.82 3.73 -1.55
N LEU A 45 -8.49 3.74 -1.52
CA LEU A 45 -7.71 4.93 -1.18
C LEU A 45 -7.89 6.04 -2.21
N THR A 46 -7.91 5.71 -3.52
CA THR A 46 -8.14 6.68 -4.59
C THR A 46 -9.53 7.29 -4.53
N ALA A 47 -10.56 6.52 -4.19
CA ALA A 47 -11.94 7.01 -4.08
C ALA A 47 -12.12 8.01 -2.93
N HIS A 48 -11.32 7.88 -1.87
CA HIS A 48 -11.40 8.71 -0.66
C HIS A 48 -10.22 9.68 -0.51
N GLN A 49 -9.45 9.91 -1.58
CA GLN A 49 -8.23 10.75 -1.54
C GLN A 49 -8.50 12.23 -1.25
N PHE A 50 -9.73 12.69 -1.48
CA PHE A 50 -10.17 14.09 -1.28
C PHE A 50 -11.03 14.26 -0.02
N ASP A 51 -11.19 13.21 0.78
CA ASP A 51 -11.95 13.29 2.03
C ASP A 51 -11.19 14.15 3.04
N THR A 52 -11.85 15.21 3.51
CA THR A 52 -11.31 16.12 4.50
C THR A 52 -11.22 15.42 5.85
N GLY A 53 -9.99 15.13 6.30
CA GLY A 53 -9.73 14.47 7.60
C GLY A 53 -8.62 13.43 7.60
N GLY A 54 -8.14 13.04 6.41
CA GLY A 54 -7.17 11.96 6.23
C GLY A 54 -7.82 10.57 6.36
N GLN A 55 -7.03 9.52 6.16
CA GLN A 55 -7.50 8.14 6.22
C GLN A 55 -6.85 7.38 7.38
N ILE A 56 -7.60 6.46 8.00
CA ILE A 56 -7.07 5.55 9.01
C ILE A 56 -6.86 4.20 8.34
N LEU A 57 -5.61 3.74 8.34
CA LEU A 57 -5.24 2.42 7.86
C LEU A 57 -4.86 1.54 9.05
N THR A 58 -5.44 0.35 9.17
CA THR A 58 -5.09 -0.59 10.23
C THR A 58 -4.00 -1.55 9.76
N LEU A 59 -2.88 -1.57 10.47
CA LEU A 59 -1.86 -2.60 10.34
C LEU A 59 -2.22 -3.81 11.20
N TYR A 60 -2.14 -5.01 10.61
CA TYR A 60 -2.27 -6.29 11.30
C TYR A 60 -3.50 -6.41 12.20
N ASP A 61 -4.61 -5.80 11.77
CA ASP A 61 -5.89 -5.72 12.49
C ASP A 61 -5.82 -5.10 13.90
N GLN A 62 -4.68 -4.50 14.31
CA GLN A 62 -4.45 -4.10 15.70
C GLN A 62 -3.89 -2.68 15.89
N MET A 63 -3.25 -2.08 14.87
CA MET A 63 -2.66 -0.74 15.01
C MET A 63 -3.19 0.24 13.95
N PRO A 64 -4.06 1.20 14.32
CA PRO A 64 -4.52 2.24 13.40
C PRO A 64 -3.41 3.28 13.18
N ILE A 65 -3.10 3.53 11.92
CA ILE A 65 -2.20 4.59 11.47
C ILE A 65 -3.03 5.64 10.76
N LYS A 66 -2.92 6.89 11.21
CA LYS A 66 -3.49 8.02 10.51
C LYS A 66 -2.54 8.45 9.39
N LEU A 67 -3.06 8.56 8.18
CA LEU A 67 -2.41 9.15 7.01
C LEU A 67 -2.97 10.56 6.82
N ASN A 68 -2.07 11.54 6.70
CA ASN A 68 -2.45 12.86 6.20
C ASN A 68 -2.64 12.80 4.67
N GLU A 69 -3.11 13.90 4.07
CA GLU A 69 -3.41 13.97 2.63
C GLU A 69 -2.17 13.71 1.75
N GLU A 70 -1.01 14.25 2.14
CA GLU A 70 0.24 14.06 1.40
C GLU A 70 0.73 12.61 1.46
N GLU A 71 0.70 12.01 2.66
CA GLU A 71 1.06 10.61 2.88
C GLU A 71 0.09 9.66 2.17
N LEU A 72 -1.20 10.00 2.12
CA LEU A 72 -2.19 9.24 1.38
C LEU A 72 -1.88 9.26 -0.13
N LYS A 73 -1.54 10.43 -0.66
CA LYS A 73 -1.13 10.57 -2.06
C LYS A 73 0.12 9.76 -2.37
N GLN A 74 1.15 9.85 -1.52
CA GLN A 74 2.39 9.09 -1.68
C GLN A 74 2.13 7.57 -1.60
N LEU A 75 1.24 7.11 -0.73
CA LEU A 75 0.85 5.71 -0.65
C LEU A 75 0.15 5.24 -1.93
N ILE A 76 -0.75 6.04 -2.50
CA ILE A 76 -1.43 5.73 -3.76
C ILE A 76 -0.40 5.61 -4.91
N GLU A 77 0.56 6.53 -4.99
CA GLU A 77 1.64 6.49 -5.99
C GLU A 77 2.53 5.24 -5.83
N ASP A 78 2.84 4.83 -4.61
CA ASP A 78 3.60 3.61 -4.35
C ASP A 78 2.80 2.34 -4.73
N LEU A 79 1.50 2.30 -4.42
CA LEU A 79 0.62 1.19 -4.79
C LEU A 79 0.43 1.09 -6.31
N GLU A 80 0.39 2.21 -7.02
CA GLU A 80 0.30 2.24 -8.49
C GLU A 80 1.51 1.56 -9.14
N LYS A 81 2.72 1.82 -8.66
CA LYS A 81 3.95 1.14 -9.13
C LYS A 81 3.90 -0.37 -8.91
N VAL A 82 3.37 -0.81 -7.77
CA VAL A 82 3.23 -2.23 -7.45
C VAL A 82 2.15 -2.87 -8.32
N LYS A 83 1.05 -2.16 -8.58
CA LYS A 83 -0.01 -2.62 -9.49
C LYS A 83 0.56 -2.96 -10.87
N GLU A 84 1.43 -2.12 -11.42
CA GLU A 84 2.08 -2.37 -12.72
C GLU A 84 2.91 -3.67 -12.77
N TRP A 85 3.27 -4.27 -11.64
CA TRP A 85 4.02 -5.54 -11.61
C TRP A 85 3.13 -6.76 -11.73
N TYR A 86 1.84 -6.64 -11.43
CA TYR A 86 0.85 -7.70 -11.64
C TYR A 86 0.37 -7.75 -13.09
N ASP A 87 0.36 -6.60 -13.77
CA ASP A 87 -0.04 -6.47 -15.17
C ASP A 87 1.05 -6.96 -16.16
N ARG A 88 2.12 -7.62 -15.69
CA ARG A 88 3.32 -8.01 -16.46
C ARG A 88 3.58 -9.51 -16.53
#